data_AF-A4CCP6-F1
#
_entry.id   AF-A4CCP6-F1
#
_cell.length_a   1.000
_cell.length_b   1.000
_cell.length_c   1.000
_cell.angle_alpha   90.00
_cell.angle_beta   90.00
_cell.angle_gamma   90.00
#
_symmetry.space_group_name_H-M   'P 1'
#
loop_
_entity.id
_entity.type
_entity.pdbx_description
1 polymer ?
#
loop_
_entity_poly.entity_id
_entity_poly.type
_entity_poly.pdbx_seq_one_letter_code
_entity_poly.pdbx_strand_id
1 'polypeptide(L)'
;MKKVIKLACGLALSIGCTAAMANTMSCYVDTPKYDEFTTNQCDAIVWGANIATAVFRVDDAPSGSRILWSDNRCSDTSNMCMISIHAFRNYTMKATVLKPDGTWHQVSASASFEDGR
;
A
#
# COMPACT_ATOMS: atom_id res chain seq x y z
N MET A 1 -26.72 -49.39 39.75
CA MET A 1 -25.56 -48.50 39.46
C MET A 1 -24.95 -48.89 38.12
N LYS A 2 -25.04 -48.01 37.10
CA LYS A 2 -24.01 -47.74 36.07
C LYS A 2 -24.57 -46.66 35.15
N LYS A 3 -23.91 -45.51 35.17
CA LYS A 3 -24.37 -44.21 34.66
C LYS A 3 -24.13 -44.13 33.15
N VAL A 4 -25.12 -43.64 32.42
CA VAL A 4 -25.01 -43.30 31.00
C VAL A 4 -24.32 -41.94 30.91
N ILE A 5 -23.09 -41.90 30.41
CA ILE A 5 -22.36 -40.64 30.19
C ILE A 5 -22.82 -40.09 28.84
N LYS A 6 -23.69 -39.08 28.88
CA LYS A 6 -24.09 -38.31 27.70
C LYS A 6 -22.91 -37.40 27.31
N LEU A 7 -22.30 -37.72 26.18
CA LEU A 7 -21.32 -36.86 25.53
C LEU A 7 -22.07 -35.67 24.91
N ALA A 8 -21.98 -34.50 25.54
CA ALA A 8 -22.44 -33.24 24.98
C ALA A 8 -21.29 -32.24 25.08
N CYS A 9 -20.54 -32.08 23.98
CA CYS A 9 -19.65 -30.95 23.81
C CYS A 9 -19.54 -30.68 22.31
N GLY A 10 -20.40 -29.78 21.82
CA GLY A 10 -20.37 -29.27 20.46
C GLY A 10 -20.54 -27.75 20.52
N LEU A 11 -19.54 -27.06 21.07
CA LEU A 11 -19.48 -25.60 21.00
C LEU A 11 -18.86 -25.25 19.63
N ALA A 12 -19.71 -24.99 18.64
CA ALA A 12 -19.29 -24.47 17.36
C ALA A 12 -18.86 -23.00 17.54
N LEU A 13 -17.58 -22.75 17.79
CA LEU A 13 -16.99 -21.42 17.64
C LEU A 13 -16.84 -21.12 16.15
N SER A 14 -17.85 -20.49 15.58
CA SER A 14 -17.72 -19.76 14.32
C SER A 14 -16.91 -18.49 14.59
N ILE A 15 -15.58 -18.60 14.62
CA ILE A 15 -14.70 -17.45 14.56
C ILE A 15 -14.85 -16.89 13.15
N GLY A 16 -15.71 -15.89 13.00
CA GLY A 16 -15.76 -15.08 11.80
C GLY A 16 -14.42 -14.36 11.66
N CYS A 17 -13.54 -14.88 10.82
CA CYS A 17 -12.38 -14.14 10.35
C CYS A 17 -12.88 -12.95 9.53
N THR A 18 -13.07 -11.79 10.17
CA THR A 18 -13.09 -10.53 9.45
C THR A 18 -11.69 -10.35 8.90
N ALA A 19 -11.48 -10.63 7.62
CA ALA A 19 -10.27 -10.23 6.93
C ALA A 19 -10.21 -8.70 6.99
N ALA A 20 -9.41 -8.16 7.90
CA ALA A 20 -9.01 -6.77 7.83
C ALA A 20 -8.23 -6.64 6.52
N MET A 21 -8.84 -6.00 5.51
CA MET A 21 -8.11 -5.63 4.31
C MET A 21 -7.00 -4.69 4.77
N ALA A 22 -5.77 -5.19 4.80
CA ALA A 22 -4.61 -4.36 5.10
C ALA A 22 -4.46 -3.38 3.95
N ASN A 23 -4.47 -2.08 4.24
CA ASN A 23 -4.14 -1.08 3.24
C ASN A 23 -2.77 -1.42 2.63
N THR A 24 -2.67 -1.23 1.31
CA THR A 24 -1.41 -1.36 0.59
C THR A 24 -0.96 -0.01 0.05
N MET A 25 0.25 0.04 -0.47
CA MET A 25 0.69 1.14 -1.32
C MET A 25 0.94 0.57 -2.71
N SER A 26 0.41 1.24 -3.72
CA SER A 26 0.67 0.96 -5.12
C SER A 26 1.44 2.11 -5.76
N CYS A 27 2.12 1.83 -6.86
CA CYS A 27 2.82 2.86 -7.61
C CYS A 27 2.89 2.56 -9.11
N TYR A 28 3.26 3.58 -9.87
CA TYR A 28 3.73 3.47 -11.25
C TYR A 28 4.80 4.53 -11.53
N VAL A 29 5.52 4.40 -12.64
CA VAL A 29 6.53 5.37 -13.10
C VAL A 29 6.19 5.87 -14.49
N ASP A 30 6.48 7.13 -14.78
CA ASP A 30 6.22 7.85 -16.03
C ASP A 30 4.79 8.37 -16.21
N THR A 31 3.89 7.65 -16.90
CA THR A 31 2.59 8.23 -17.26
C THR A 31 1.40 7.27 -17.08
N PRO A 32 0.31 7.71 -16.43
CA PRO A 32 -0.88 6.88 -16.22
C PRO A 32 -1.61 6.50 -17.52
N LYS A 33 -1.16 7.03 -18.67
CA LYS A 33 -1.69 6.67 -19.98
C LYS A 33 -1.30 5.23 -20.37
N TYR A 34 -0.16 4.75 -19.88
CA TYR A 34 0.38 3.44 -20.24
C TYR A 34 0.64 2.54 -19.03
N ASP A 35 0.66 3.10 -17.82
CA ASP A 35 1.02 2.35 -16.61
C ASP A 35 -0.18 2.11 -15.69
N GLU A 36 -0.23 0.90 -15.14
CA GLU A 36 -1.17 0.51 -14.10
C GLU A 36 -0.52 0.59 -12.72
N PHE A 37 -1.31 0.96 -11.71
CA PHE A 37 -0.86 0.92 -10.33
C PHE A 37 -0.52 -0.51 -9.92
N THR A 38 0.75 -0.75 -9.64
CA THR A 38 1.25 -2.05 -9.17
C THR A 38 1.53 -1.96 -7.67
N THR A 39 1.05 -2.95 -6.91
CA THR A 39 1.21 -2.98 -5.46
C THR A 39 2.66 -3.29 -5.06
N ASN A 40 3.18 -2.57 -4.06
CA ASN A 40 4.50 -2.72 -3.43
C ASN A 40 5.74 -2.42 -4.28
N GLN A 41 5.72 -2.68 -5.59
CA GLN A 41 6.86 -2.45 -6.48
C GLN A 41 6.37 -2.00 -7.86
N CYS A 42 7.00 -0.96 -8.41
CA CYS A 42 6.80 -0.53 -9.79
C CYS A 42 8.14 -0.27 -10.46
N ASP A 43 8.32 -0.86 -11.64
CA ASP A 43 9.52 -0.75 -12.44
C ASP A 43 9.12 -0.40 -13.87
N ALA A 44 9.89 0.48 -14.52
CA ALA A 44 9.63 0.90 -15.90
C ALA A 44 10.93 1.08 -16.69
N ILE A 45 10.80 1.15 -18.02
CA ILE A 45 11.87 1.64 -18.89
C ILE A 45 11.37 2.94 -19.52
N VAL A 46 12.07 4.04 -19.26
CA VAL A 46 11.76 5.38 -19.81
C VAL A 46 12.88 5.77 -20.76
N TRP A 47 12.73 5.39 -22.03
CA TRP A 47 13.77 5.52 -23.05
C TRP A 47 14.30 6.96 -23.18
N GLY A 48 15.61 7.12 -22.99
CA GLY A 48 16.30 8.39 -23.18
C GLY A 48 16.07 9.43 -22.06
N ALA A 49 15.42 9.07 -20.96
CA ALA A 49 15.20 9.96 -19.82
C ALA A 49 16.11 9.63 -18.64
N ASN A 50 16.80 10.61 -18.07
CA ASN A 50 17.54 10.42 -16.80
C ASN A 50 16.67 10.66 -15.55
N ILE A 51 15.51 11.31 -15.72
CA ILE A 51 14.56 11.65 -14.66
C ILE A 51 13.16 11.25 -15.14
N ALA A 52 12.39 10.60 -14.27
CA ALA A 52 10.99 10.28 -14.48
C ALA A 52 10.17 10.64 -13.23
N THR A 53 8.84 10.60 -13.35
CA THR A 53 7.94 10.78 -12.21
C THR A 53 7.47 9.43 -11.69
N ALA A 54 7.69 9.15 -10.42
CA ALA A 54 7.04 8.05 -9.72
C ALA A 54 5.79 8.57 -9.00
N VAL A 55 4.69 7.86 -9.14
CA VAL A 55 3.43 8.15 -8.48
C VAL A 55 3.11 7.03 -7.53
N PHE A 56 2.97 7.37 -6.25
CA PHE A 56 2.62 6.46 -5.17
C PHE A 56 1.20 6.74 -4.72
N ARG A 57 0.46 5.69 -4.39
CA ARG A 57 -0.91 5.76 -3.90
C ARG A 57 -1.11 4.84 -2.71
N VAL A 58 -1.71 5.35 -1.64
CA VAL A 58 -2.25 4.50 -0.57
C VAL A 58 -3.60 3.95 -1.04
N ASP A 59 -3.69 2.63 -1.13
CA ASP A 59 -4.91 1.93 -1.54
C ASP A 59 -5.86 1.75 -0.35
N ASP A 60 -7.16 1.84 -0.63
CA ASP A 60 -8.26 1.58 0.29
C ASP A 60 -8.19 2.34 1.63
N ALA A 61 -7.59 3.54 1.64
CA ALA A 61 -7.56 4.40 2.82
C ALA A 61 -8.99 4.78 3.24
N PRO A 62 -9.42 4.49 4.49
CA PRO A 62 -10.75 4.88 4.96
C PRO A 62 -10.99 6.39 4.80
N SER A 63 -12.22 6.78 4.50
CA SER A 63 -12.58 8.20 4.41
C SER A 63 -12.24 8.95 5.71
N GLY A 64 -11.68 10.16 5.58
CA GLY A 64 -11.23 10.96 6.72
C GLY A 64 -9.85 10.57 7.27
N SER A 65 -9.17 9.59 6.70
CA SER A 65 -7.79 9.26 7.09
C SER A 65 -6.82 10.40 6.74
N ARG A 66 -5.76 10.54 7.55
CA ARG A 66 -4.59 11.38 7.25
C ARG A 66 -3.41 10.52 6.87
N ILE A 67 -2.61 10.97 5.91
CA ILE A 67 -1.52 10.17 5.34
C ILE A 67 -0.20 10.91 5.55
N LEU A 68 0.63 10.38 6.45
CA LEU A 68 1.94 10.94 6.73
C LEU A 68 2.98 10.25 5.86
N TRP A 69 3.32 10.89 4.75
CA TRP A 69 4.32 10.41 3.79
C TRP A 69 5.75 10.58 4.32
N SER A 70 6.66 9.70 3.88
CA SER A 70 8.10 9.84 4.15
C SER A 70 8.75 11.00 3.42
N ASP A 71 8.12 11.50 2.36
CA ASP A 71 8.56 12.68 1.61
C ASP A 71 7.68 13.89 1.99
N ASN A 72 8.32 14.96 2.45
CA ASN A 72 7.64 16.14 2.99
C ASN A 72 6.96 17.01 1.91
N ARG A 73 7.16 16.72 0.63
CA ARG A 73 6.50 17.39 -0.50
C ARG A 73 5.09 16.85 -0.73
N CYS A 74 4.76 15.69 -0.18
CA CYS A 74 3.45 15.07 -0.30
C CYS A 74 2.43 15.71 0.66
N SER A 75 1.19 15.87 0.20
CA SER A 75 0.08 16.35 1.03
C SER A 75 -0.42 15.26 2.00
N ASP A 76 -0.79 15.66 3.22
CA ASP A 76 -1.34 14.77 4.25
C ASP A 76 -2.82 14.42 4.05
N THR A 77 -3.51 15.12 3.17
CA THR A 77 -4.93 14.92 2.83
C THR A 77 -5.14 14.19 1.50
N SER A 78 -4.08 14.03 0.70
CA SER A 78 -4.09 13.27 -0.55
C SER A 78 -3.63 11.83 -0.31
N ASN A 79 -4.33 10.87 -0.93
CA ASN A 79 -3.87 9.48 -0.98
C ASN A 79 -2.85 9.20 -2.08
N MET A 80 -2.48 10.21 -2.85
CA MET A 80 -1.44 10.12 -3.88
C MET A 80 -0.29 11.09 -3.59
N CYS A 81 0.93 10.64 -3.87
CA CYS A 81 2.12 11.48 -3.90
C CYS A 81 2.95 11.23 -5.16
N MET A 82 3.49 12.30 -5.73
CA MET A 82 4.33 12.27 -6.93
C MET A 82 5.72 12.80 -6.60
N ILE A 83 6.75 12.07 -7.00
CA ILE A 83 8.15 12.50 -6.83
C ILE A 83 8.94 12.29 -8.11
N SER A 84 9.93 13.15 -8.35
CA SER A 84 10.94 12.91 -9.39
C SER A 84 11.95 11.88 -8.89
N ILE A 85 12.23 10.88 -9.72
CA ILE A 85 13.21 9.83 -9.48
C ILE A 85 14.24 9.80 -10.61
N HIS A 86 15.45 9.30 -10.33
CA HIS A 86 16.53 9.16 -11.31
C HIS A 86 16.66 7.72 -11.80
N ALA A 87 17.10 7.57 -13.06
CA ALA A 87 17.33 6.27 -13.67
C ALA A 87 18.33 5.42 -12.87
N PHE A 88 18.12 4.10 -12.86
CA PHE A 88 18.93 3.10 -12.18
C PHE A 88 19.07 3.29 -10.66
N ARG A 89 18.06 3.88 -10.02
CA ARG A 89 17.98 4.02 -8.57
C ARG A 89 16.64 3.54 -8.05
N ASN A 90 16.67 2.84 -6.92
CA ASN A 90 15.46 2.40 -6.23
C ASN A 90 15.00 3.46 -5.22
N TYR A 91 13.73 3.80 -5.23
CA TYR A 91 13.11 4.76 -4.33
C TYR A 91 11.96 4.11 -3.57
N THR A 92 12.13 3.93 -2.27
CA THR A 92 11.07 3.43 -1.39
C THR A 92 10.31 4.58 -0.76
N MET A 93 9.02 4.69 -1.08
CA MET A 93 8.07 5.56 -0.39
C MET A 93 7.44 4.80 0.78
N LYS A 94 7.31 5.48 1.93
CA LYS A 94 6.55 4.98 3.07
C LYS A 94 5.43 5.97 3.40
N ALA A 95 4.33 5.47 3.93
CA ALA A 95 3.28 6.31 4.50
C ALA A 95 2.71 5.69 5.78
N THR A 96 2.48 6.52 6.79
CA THR A 96 1.68 6.17 7.95
C THR A 96 0.25 6.64 7.71
N VAL A 97 -0.71 5.72 7.71
CA VAL A 97 -2.13 6.03 7.55
C VAL A 97 -2.76 6.13 8.93
N LEU A 98 -3.18 7.34 9.30
CA LEU A 98 -3.88 7.63 10.55
C LEU A 98 -5.38 7.57 10.29
N LYS A 99 -6.07 6.60 10.87
CA LYS A 99 -7.52 6.42 10.71
C LYS A 99 -8.28 7.36 11.67
N PRO A 100 -9.55 7.70 11.36
CA PRO A 100 -10.37 8.53 12.23
C PRO A 100 -10.60 7.96 13.64
N ASP A 101 -10.52 6.63 13.78
CA ASP A 101 -10.66 5.93 15.07
C ASP A 101 -9.38 6.01 15.95
N GLY A 102 -8.34 6.69 15.48
CA GLY A 102 -7.06 6.85 16.16
C GLY A 102 -6.08 5.68 15.96
N THR A 103 -6.49 4.62 15.26
CA THR A 103 -5.56 3.54 14.88
C THR A 103 -4.71 3.95 13.69
N TRP A 104 -3.57 3.28 13.54
CA TRP A 104 -2.63 3.56 12.47
C TRP A 104 -1.94 2.31 11.97
N HIS A 105 -1.48 2.36 10.73
CA HIS A 105 -0.65 1.34 10.12
C HIS A 105 0.29 1.98 9.10
N GLN A 106 1.36 1.28 8.76
CA GLN A 106 2.33 1.72 7.78
C GLN A 106 2.22 0.92 6.50
N VAL A 107 2.37 1.61 5.37
CA VAL A 107 2.43 1.03 4.04
C VAL A 107 3.67 1.53 3.32
N SER A 108 4.15 0.78 2.33
CA SER A 108 5.29 1.18 1.53
C SER A 108 5.25 0.56 0.15
N ALA A 109 5.80 1.28 -0.83
CA ALA A 109 6.08 0.76 -2.16
C ALA A 109 7.41 1.31 -2.66
N SER A 110 8.02 0.60 -3.60
CA SER A 110 9.29 0.97 -4.21
C SER A 110 9.11 1.22 -5.70
N ALA A 111 9.76 2.27 -6.20
CA ALA A 111 9.75 2.64 -7.61
C ALA A 111 11.17 2.71 -8.16
N SER A 112 11.37 2.16 -9.35
CA SER A 112 12.63 2.30 -10.08
C SER A 112 12.37 2.39 -11.59
N PHE A 113 13.34 2.93 -12.35
CA PHE A 113 13.27 2.84 -13.80
C PHE A 113 14.66 2.83 -14.45
N GLU A 114 14.70 2.32 -15.67
CA GLU A 114 15.88 2.30 -16.54
C GLU A 114 15.70 3.25 -17.72
N ASP A 115 16.80 3.71 -18.33
CA ASP A 115 16.76 4.67 -19.45
C ASP A 115 17.06 4.05 -20.83
N GLY A 116 17.25 2.73 -20.87
CA GLY A 116 17.46 1.96 -22.09
C GLY A 116 18.88 1.99 -22.69
N ARG A 117 19.88 2.47 -21.93
CA ARG A 117 21.29 2.42 -22.32
C ARG A 117 22.02 1.17 -21.87
#